data_AF-A0A0H5NG57-F1
#
_entry.id   AF-A0A0H5NG57-F1
#
_cell.length_a   1.000
_cell.length_b   1.000
_cell.length_c   1.000
_cell.angle_alpha   90.00
_cell.angle_beta   90.00
_cell.angle_gamma   90.00
#
_symmetry.space_group_name_H-M   'P 1'
#
loop_
_entity.id
_entity.type
_entity.pdbx_description
1 polymer ?
#
loop_
_entity_poly.entity_id
_entity_poly.type
_entity_poly.pdbx_seq_one_letter_code
_entity_poly.pdbx_strand_id
1 'polypeptide(L)'
;MATAHIDEPPTAMIDRVASLLGAFVGQRPLTLAELARRSNLPRSSAHRILQRLVELGWVERKDFKYALGLRMFELGAQATRQRSVHRAALPVLTDLHRRTGLTAHLSMLTGAEILHLERVGLWPTTGSQWGVGARQPAMRTAAGRAILSALPRAEWPVLDDIEPATPYSLRTPRQLEQDLRRIQDRGGVAVDAQGCVLGVTVVAAAIETGDGDGQFALSLCGPTRTLRLEMAIAEVRGGAAKIWRGAIGAPPPRPRSAGVGSARIPAPV
;
A
#
# COMPACT_ATOMS: atom_id res chain seq x y z
N MET A 1 11.17 10.89 -3.46
CA MET A 1 10.91 12.14 -4.22
C MET A 1 10.13 13.06 -3.31
N ALA A 2 10.57 14.31 -3.22
CA ALA A 2 10.31 15.28 -2.16
C ALA A 2 8.84 15.47 -1.75
N THR A 3 8.62 15.53 -0.45
CA THR A 3 7.49 16.23 0.19
C THR A 3 7.52 17.70 -0.23
N ALA A 4 6.75 18.03 -1.26
CA ALA A 4 6.55 19.42 -1.65
C ALA A 4 5.73 20.15 -0.59
N HIS A 5 6.18 21.35 -0.24
CA HIS A 5 5.41 22.37 0.47
C HIS A 5 3.97 22.42 -0.04
N ILE A 6 3.00 22.31 0.88
CA ILE A 6 1.57 22.17 0.55
C ILE A 6 0.95 23.50 0.08
N ASP A 7 1.70 24.61 0.11
CA ASP A 7 1.18 25.95 -0.18
C ASP A 7 1.49 26.49 -1.59
N GLU A 8 2.42 25.90 -2.35
CA GLU A 8 2.70 26.34 -3.71
C GLU A 8 2.01 25.46 -4.77
N PRO A 9 1.39 26.06 -5.81
CA PRO A 9 0.76 25.29 -6.87
C PRO A 9 1.82 24.50 -7.65
N PRO A 10 1.59 23.22 -7.97
CA PRO A 10 2.56 22.41 -8.71
C PRO A 10 2.94 23.08 -10.04
N THR A 11 4.23 23.28 -10.28
CA THR A 11 4.69 24.10 -11.40
C THR A 11 4.73 23.32 -12.71
N ALA A 12 5.24 22.09 -12.67
CA ALA A 12 5.30 21.23 -13.85
C ALA A 12 3.95 20.54 -14.14
N MET A 13 3.63 20.35 -15.42
CA MET A 13 2.37 19.76 -15.84
C MET A 13 2.15 18.35 -15.25
N ILE A 14 3.20 17.54 -15.17
CA ILE A 14 3.12 16.19 -14.62
C ILE A 14 2.76 16.20 -13.12
N ASP A 15 3.29 17.14 -12.36
CA ASP A 15 2.98 17.27 -10.93
C ASP A 15 1.53 17.68 -10.73
N ARG A 16 0.99 18.56 -11.59
CA ARG A 16 -0.43 18.93 -11.56
C ARG A 16 -1.34 17.74 -11.82
N VAL A 17 -0.97 16.88 -12.77
CA VAL A 17 -1.70 15.64 -13.07
C VAL A 17 -1.63 14.69 -11.87
N ALA A 18 -0.45 14.49 -11.30
CA ALA A 18 -0.25 13.65 -10.12
C ALA A 18 -1.07 14.15 -8.93
N SER A 19 -1.07 15.45 -8.64
CA SER A 19 -1.88 16.07 -7.58
C SER A 19 -3.38 15.88 -7.79
N LEU A 20 -3.88 15.98 -9.03
CA LEU A 20 -5.28 15.70 -9.34
C LEU A 20 -5.66 14.23 -9.16
N LEU A 21 -4.82 13.32 -9.64
CA LEU A 21 -5.05 11.87 -9.47
C LEU A 21 -4.99 11.46 -8.00
N GLY A 22 -4.05 12.05 -7.24
CA GLY A 22 -3.93 11.84 -5.79
C GLY A 22 -5.17 12.29 -5.01
N ALA A 23 -5.90 13.30 -5.49
CA ALA A 23 -7.10 13.81 -4.82
C ALA A 23 -8.28 12.81 -4.77
N PHE A 24 -8.24 11.74 -5.57
CA PHE A 24 -9.25 10.67 -5.56
C PHE A 24 -9.02 9.59 -4.50
N VAL A 25 -7.83 9.50 -3.89
CA VAL A 25 -7.46 8.37 -3.02
C VAL A 25 -8.36 8.28 -1.78
N GLY A 26 -9.07 7.15 -1.63
CA GLY A 26 -9.97 6.90 -0.51
C GLY A 26 -11.27 7.72 -0.54
N GLN A 27 -11.69 8.19 -1.71
CA GLN A 27 -12.81 9.12 -1.87
C GLN A 27 -13.92 8.56 -2.76
N ARG A 28 -15.15 9.03 -2.50
CA ARG A 28 -16.28 8.93 -3.43
C ARG A 28 -16.04 9.79 -4.68
N PRO A 29 -16.85 9.63 -5.76
CA PRO A 29 -16.78 10.54 -6.91
C PRO A 29 -16.88 12.02 -6.49
N LEU A 30 -15.98 12.85 -7.02
CA LEU A 30 -15.76 14.25 -6.62
C LEU A 30 -16.17 15.23 -7.71
N THR A 31 -16.64 16.41 -7.31
CA THR A 31 -16.90 17.53 -8.23
C THR A 31 -15.61 18.22 -8.65
N LEU A 32 -15.67 19.00 -9.73
CA LEU A 32 -14.56 19.85 -10.17
C LEU A 32 -14.08 20.81 -9.06
N ALA A 33 -15.01 21.36 -8.27
CA ALA A 33 -14.67 22.28 -7.18
C ALA A 33 -13.86 21.59 -6.08
N GLU A 34 -14.27 20.38 -5.69
CA GLU A 34 -13.57 19.59 -4.69
C GLU A 34 -12.19 19.18 -5.18
N LEU A 35 -12.06 18.77 -6.44
CA LEU A 35 -10.79 18.39 -7.05
C LEU A 35 -9.82 19.56 -7.13
N ALA A 36 -10.26 20.71 -7.66
CA ALA A 36 -9.45 21.91 -7.77
C ALA A 36 -8.89 22.36 -6.40
N ARG A 37 -9.76 22.36 -5.38
CA ARG A 37 -9.37 22.70 -4.01
C ARG A 37 -8.35 21.70 -3.44
N ARG A 38 -8.57 20.40 -3.63
CA ARG A 38 -7.68 19.35 -3.08
C ARG A 38 -6.33 19.24 -3.78
N SER A 39 -6.29 19.51 -5.08
CA SER A 39 -5.05 19.48 -5.85
C SER A 39 -4.26 20.80 -5.77
N ASN A 40 -4.76 21.80 -5.05
CA ASN A 40 -4.26 23.17 -5.04
C ASN A 40 -4.08 23.75 -6.46
N LEU A 41 -5.10 23.58 -7.32
CA LEU A 41 -5.08 24.05 -8.71
C LEU A 41 -6.22 25.04 -8.99
N PRO A 42 -5.98 26.06 -9.84
CA PRO A 42 -7.05 26.87 -10.38
C PRO A 42 -8.11 26.02 -11.09
N ARG A 43 -9.38 26.38 -10.93
CA ARG A 43 -10.52 25.61 -11.47
C ARG A 43 -10.43 25.39 -12.98
N SER A 44 -9.97 26.38 -13.74
CA SER A 44 -9.77 26.29 -15.21
C SER A 44 -8.70 25.27 -15.58
N SER A 45 -7.56 25.28 -14.87
CA SER A 45 -6.49 24.30 -15.04
C SER A 45 -6.96 22.89 -14.70
N ALA A 46 -7.61 22.70 -13.55
CA ALA A 46 -8.15 21.42 -13.15
C ALA A 46 -9.15 20.88 -14.19
N HIS A 47 -10.03 21.73 -14.71
CA HIS A 47 -11.00 21.35 -15.73
C HIS A 47 -10.34 20.84 -17.02
N ARG A 48 -9.38 21.58 -17.56
CA ARG A 48 -8.66 21.19 -18.79
C ARG A 48 -7.89 19.87 -18.62
N ILE A 49 -7.25 19.68 -17.46
CA ILE A 49 -6.53 18.44 -17.16
C ILE A 49 -7.51 17.27 -17.04
N LEU A 50 -8.61 17.45 -16.30
CA LEU A 50 -9.63 16.41 -16.13
C LEU A 50 -10.29 16.02 -17.45
N GLN A 51 -10.51 16.95 -18.39
CA GLN A 51 -11.00 16.61 -19.73
C GLN A 51 -10.05 15.64 -20.44
N ARG A 52 -8.74 15.94 -20.43
CA ARG A 52 -7.73 15.05 -21.02
C ARG A 52 -7.65 13.69 -20.31
N LEU A 53 -7.74 13.68 -18.99
CA LEU A 53 -7.76 12.42 -18.22
C LEU A 53 -9.00 11.57 -18.51
N VAL A 54 -10.14 12.21 -18.80
CA VAL A 54 -11.36 11.53 -19.26
C VAL A 54 -11.19 10.93 -20.66
N GLU A 55 -10.63 11.69 -21.60
CA GLU A 55 -10.32 11.20 -22.95
C GLU A 55 -9.34 10.01 -22.94
N LEU A 56 -8.38 10.00 -22.02
CA LEU A 56 -7.42 8.90 -21.83
C LEU A 56 -8.02 7.71 -21.05
N GLY A 57 -9.22 7.85 -20.50
CA GLY A 57 -9.88 6.82 -19.67
C GLY A 57 -9.29 6.65 -18.26
N TRP A 58 -8.42 7.56 -17.83
CA TRP A 58 -7.80 7.54 -16.50
C TRP A 58 -8.75 8.07 -15.42
N VAL A 59 -9.68 8.93 -15.83
CA VAL A 59 -10.78 9.45 -15.03
C VAL A 59 -12.06 9.18 -15.79
N GLU A 60 -13.14 8.90 -15.08
CA GLU A 60 -14.49 8.83 -15.65
C GLU A 60 -15.31 9.99 -15.10
N ARG A 61 -16.25 10.48 -15.91
CA ARG A 61 -17.17 11.53 -15.48
C ARG A 61 -18.61 11.05 -15.66
N LYS A 62 -19.39 11.12 -14.58
CA LYS A 62 -20.83 10.93 -14.58
C LYS A 62 -21.49 12.19 -14.04
N ASP A 63 -22.33 12.83 -14.86
CA ASP A 63 -22.94 14.13 -14.59
C ASP A 63 -21.89 15.22 -14.29
N PHE A 64 -21.82 15.65 -13.03
CA PHE A 64 -20.89 16.67 -12.53
C PHE A 64 -19.79 16.10 -11.63
N LYS A 65 -19.73 14.77 -11.51
CA LYS A 65 -18.77 14.08 -10.66
C LYS A 65 -17.77 13.28 -11.49
N TYR A 66 -16.55 13.26 -11.00
CA TYR A 66 -15.41 12.57 -11.55
C TYR A 66 -15.03 11.41 -10.61
N ALA A 67 -14.59 10.30 -11.17
CA ALA A 67 -14.06 9.14 -10.46
C ALA A 67 -12.81 8.61 -11.19
N LEU A 68 -12.00 7.77 -10.55
CA LEU A 68 -10.93 7.06 -11.26
C LEU A 68 -11.55 6.14 -12.31
N GLY A 69 -11.01 6.19 -13.53
CA GLY A 69 -11.47 5.35 -14.62
C GLY A 69 -10.81 3.99 -14.64
N LEU A 70 -11.41 3.04 -15.36
CA LEU A 70 -10.95 1.65 -15.44
C LEU A 70 -9.47 1.52 -15.88
N ARG A 71 -8.97 2.43 -16.71
CA ARG A 71 -7.57 2.39 -17.20
C ARG A 71 -6.54 2.41 -16.06
N MET A 72 -6.84 3.12 -14.97
CA MET A 72 -5.96 3.17 -13.79
C MET A 72 -5.88 1.81 -13.09
N PHE A 73 -7.00 1.08 -13.03
CA PHE A 73 -7.03 -0.28 -12.50
C PHE A 73 -6.22 -1.23 -13.39
N GLU A 74 -6.35 -1.15 -14.72
CA GLU A 74 -5.60 -2.00 -15.64
C GLU A 74 -4.08 -1.86 -15.46
N LEU A 75 -3.60 -0.61 -15.38
CA LEU A 75 -2.19 -0.29 -15.17
C LEU A 75 -1.70 -0.77 -13.80
N GLY A 76 -2.47 -0.50 -12.74
CA GLY A 76 -2.16 -0.98 -11.38
C GLY A 76 -2.11 -2.51 -11.31
N ALA A 77 -3.09 -3.20 -11.89
CA ALA A 77 -3.13 -4.65 -11.94
C ALA A 77 -1.96 -5.26 -12.73
N GLN A 78 -1.43 -4.58 -13.74
CA GLN A 78 -0.20 -5.00 -14.41
C GLN A 78 1.03 -4.81 -13.53
N ALA A 79 1.15 -3.65 -12.86
CA ALA A 79 2.26 -3.37 -11.95
C ALA A 79 2.33 -4.35 -10.77
N THR A 80 1.18 -4.76 -10.23
CA THR A 80 1.11 -5.72 -9.12
C THR A 80 1.35 -7.16 -9.56
N ARG A 81 0.87 -7.56 -10.75
CA ARG A 81 1.05 -8.93 -11.29
C ARG A 81 2.51 -9.32 -11.52
N GLN A 82 3.39 -8.35 -11.69
CA GLN A 82 4.82 -8.61 -11.88
C GLN A 82 5.51 -9.08 -10.59
N ARG A 83 4.88 -8.94 -9.42
CA ARG A 83 5.47 -9.27 -8.12
C ARG A 83 5.12 -10.70 -7.68
N SER A 84 6.15 -11.54 -7.55
CA SER A 84 6.06 -12.93 -7.06
C SER A 84 5.38 -13.01 -5.69
N VAL A 85 5.74 -12.09 -4.78
CA VAL A 85 5.23 -11.98 -3.41
C VAL A 85 3.72 -11.76 -3.37
N HIS A 86 3.19 -10.85 -4.20
CA HIS A 86 1.75 -10.57 -4.23
C HIS A 86 0.95 -11.82 -4.62
N ARG A 87 1.41 -12.54 -5.66
CA ARG A 87 0.75 -13.79 -6.10
C ARG A 87 0.79 -14.87 -5.03
N ALA A 88 1.91 -15.00 -4.31
CA ALA A 88 2.06 -15.96 -3.22
C ALA A 88 1.23 -15.58 -1.97
N ALA A 89 1.00 -14.28 -1.75
CA ALA A 89 0.29 -13.76 -0.58
C ALA A 89 -1.21 -14.06 -0.58
N LEU A 90 -1.89 -13.88 -1.70
CA LEU A 90 -3.35 -13.98 -1.77
C LEU A 90 -3.95 -15.28 -1.18
N PRO A 91 -3.47 -16.50 -1.51
CA PRO A 91 -3.99 -17.73 -0.91
C PRO A 91 -3.70 -17.82 0.60
N VAL A 92 -2.57 -17.26 1.05
CA VAL A 92 -2.21 -17.23 2.48
C VAL A 92 -3.12 -16.27 3.25
N LEU A 93 -3.34 -15.06 2.75
CA LEU A 93 -4.26 -14.09 3.34
C LEU A 93 -5.68 -14.65 3.46
N THR A 94 -6.14 -15.33 2.42
CA THR A 94 -7.48 -15.94 2.38
C THR A 94 -7.63 -17.03 3.43
N ASP A 95 -6.65 -17.92 3.54
CA ASP A 95 -6.66 -19.00 4.54
C ASP A 95 -6.59 -18.45 5.97
N LEU A 96 -5.72 -17.46 6.22
CA LEU A 96 -5.59 -16.79 7.51
C LEU A 96 -6.89 -16.13 7.94
N HIS A 97 -7.52 -15.35 7.05
CA HIS A 97 -8.80 -14.73 7.33
C HIS A 97 -9.87 -15.78 7.65
N ARG A 98 -9.96 -16.85 6.85
CA ARG A 98 -10.94 -17.92 7.05
C ARG A 98 -10.78 -18.63 8.39
N ARG A 99 -9.55 -18.92 8.82
CA ARG A 99 -9.29 -19.67 10.06
C ARG A 99 -9.36 -18.80 11.33
N THR A 100 -9.00 -17.52 11.23
CA THR A 100 -8.87 -16.64 12.40
C THR A 100 -10.02 -15.65 12.56
N GLY A 101 -10.76 -15.35 11.48
CA GLY A 101 -11.73 -14.26 11.42
C GLY A 101 -11.10 -12.85 11.43
N LEU A 102 -9.77 -12.75 11.54
CA LEU A 102 -9.04 -11.48 11.54
C LEU A 102 -8.91 -10.95 10.11
N THR A 103 -8.81 -9.62 9.96
CA THR A 103 -8.52 -9.05 8.64
C THR A 103 -7.03 -9.13 8.37
N ALA A 104 -6.67 -9.64 7.20
CA ALA A 104 -5.30 -9.87 6.78
C ALA A 104 -4.90 -8.87 5.70
N HIS A 105 -3.70 -8.30 5.81
CA HIS A 105 -3.14 -7.35 4.85
C HIS A 105 -1.77 -7.79 4.36
N LEU A 106 -1.52 -7.57 3.07
CA LEU A 106 -0.18 -7.48 2.51
C LEU A 106 0.18 -6.00 2.35
N SER A 107 1.31 -5.60 2.93
CA SER A 107 1.82 -4.23 2.83
C SER A 107 3.23 -4.21 2.28
N MET A 108 3.61 -3.11 1.64
CA MET A 108 4.96 -2.86 1.11
C MET A 108 5.50 -1.54 1.64
N LEU A 109 6.79 -1.49 1.97
CA LEU A 109 7.46 -0.24 2.31
C LEU A 109 7.67 0.62 1.07
N THR A 110 7.32 1.89 1.14
CA THR A 110 7.46 2.88 0.07
C THR A 110 7.83 4.24 0.66
N GLY A 111 9.13 4.55 0.63
CA GLY A 111 9.67 5.68 1.38
C GLY A 111 9.44 5.48 2.89
N ALA A 112 8.97 6.52 3.58
CA ALA A 112 8.68 6.49 5.02
C ALA A 112 7.32 5.85 5.39
N GLU A 113 6.59 5.32 4.42
CA GLU A 113 5.23 4.81 4.58
C GLU A 113 5.12 3.35 4.15
N ILE A 114 4.11 2.67 4.66
CA ILE A 114 3.61 1.43 4.07
C ILE A 114 2.49 1.74 3.06
N LEU A 115 2.38 0.91 2.03
CA LEU A 115 1.25 0.85 1.11
C LEU A 115 0.57 -0.51 1.25
N HIS A 116 -0.73 -0.52 1.52
CA HIS A 116 -1.52 -1.75 1.53
C HIS A 116 -1.80 -2.21 0.10
N LEU A 117 -1.26 -3.37 -0.27
CA LEU A 117 -1.40 -3.95 -1.61
C LEU A 117 -2.61 -4.86 -1.74
N GLU A 118 -2.92 -5.60 -0.68
CA GLU A 118 -4.02 -6.57 -0.66
C GLU A 118 -4.66 -6.61 0.74
N ARG A 119 -5.96 -6.90 0.78
CA ARG A 119 -6.74 -7.00 2.02
C ARG A 119 -7.78 -8.11 1.91
N VAL A 120 -7.77 -9.04 2.86
CA VAL A 120 -8.83 -10.03 3.03
C VAL A 120 -9.52 -9.84 4.37
N GLY A 121 -10.81 -9.51 4.32
CA GLY A 121 -11.64 -9.16 5.48
C GLY A 121 -12.08 -7.70 5.48
N LEU A 122 -13.22 -7.43 6.10
CA LEU A 122 -13.89 -6.12 6.06
C LEU A 122 -13.70 -5.27 7.33
N TRP A 123 -13.07 -5.82 8.39
CA TRP A 123 -12.87 -5.13 9.65
C TRP A 123 -11.46 -4.48 9.72
N PRO A 124 -11.27 -3.33 10.39
CA PRO A 124 -12.33 -2.40 10.77
C PRO A 124 -13.02 -1.85 9.51
N THR A 125 -14.33 -1.65 9.62
CA THR A 125 -15.17 -1.08 8.55
C THR A 125 -14.98 0.43 8.42
N THR A 126 -14.37 1.06 9.42
CA THR A 126 -14.11 2.50 9.49
C THR A 126 -12.66 2.83 9.11
N GLY A 127 -12.49 3.78 8.19
CA GLY A 127 -11.20 4.39 7.84
C GLY A 127 -10.67 3.92 6.49
N SER A 128 -10.64 4.83 5.52
CA SER A 128 -10.03 4.62 4.20
C SER A 128 -8.54 4.26 4.28
N GLN A 129 -7.88 4.60 5.39
CA GLN A 129 -6.46 4.34 5.63
C GLN A 129 -6.05 2.85 5.71
N TRP A 130 -7.02 1.93 5.78
CA TRP A 130 -6.78 0.47 5.81
C TRP A 130 -7.24 -0.24 4.53
N GLY A 131 -7.67 0.52 3.51
CA GLY A 131 -8.06 -0.02 2.21
C GLY A 131 -6.86 -0.39 1.35
N VAL A 132 -7.08 -1.21 0.33
CA VAL A 132 -6.08 -1.42 -0.73
C VAL A 132 -5.77 -0.08 -1.39
N GLY A 133 -4.49 0.21 -1.60
CA GLY A 133 -3.99 1.49 -2.11
C GLY A 133 -3.78 2.56 -1.04
N ALA A 134 -4.17 2.31 0.22
CA ALA A 134 -3.98 3.28 1.29
C ALA A 134 -2.54 3.27 1.82
N ARG A 135 -2.08 4.47 2.24
CA ARG A 135 -0.76 4.68 2.82
C ARG A 135 -0.86 5.03 4.30
N GLN A 136 0.11 4.55 5.07
CA GLN A 136 0.23 4.88 6.50
C GLN A 136 1.71 4.97 6.88
N PRO A 137 2.09 5.83 7.83
CA PRO A 137 3.49 5.96 8.20
C PRO A 137 4.09 4.69 8.79
N ALA A 138 5.28 4.31 8.33
CA ALA A 138 5.91 3.05 8.67
C ALA A 138 6.15 2.93 10.19
N MET A 139 6.65 3.99 10.83
CA MET A 139 6.91 3.99 12.28
C MET A 139 5.65 3.79 13.14
N ARG A 140 4.48 4.21 12.64
CA ARG A 140 3.22 4.09 13.40
C ARG A 140 2.64 2.69 13.29
N THR A 141 2.80 2.04 12.14
CA THR A 141 2.16 0.76 11.85
C THR A 141 2.98 -0.45 12.31
N ALA A 142 2.32 -1.52 12.77
CA ALA A 142 2.99 -2.78 13.07
C ALA A 142 3.74 -3.32 11.82
N ALA A 143 3.13 -3.24 10.64
CA ALA A 143 3.75 -3.73 9.40
C ALA A 143 5.04 -2.95 9.04
N GLY A 144 5.01 -1.63 9.13
CA GLY A 144 6.20 -0.82 8.87
C GLY A 144 7.30 -1.06 9.91
N ARG A 145 6.96 -1.15 11.20
CA ARG A 145 7.93 -1.50 12.25
C ARG A 145 8.51 -2.90 12.10
N ALA A 146 7.72 -3.88 11.67
CA ALA A 146 8.22 -5.22 11.37
C ALA A 146 9.28 -5.17 10.26
N ILE A 147 9.00 -4.45 9.16
CA ILE A 147 9.95 -4.25 8.06
C ILE A 147 11.21 -3.54 8.56
N LEU A 148 11.07 -2.40 9.24
CA LEU A 148 12.22 -1.62 9.74
C LEU A 148 13.09 -2.43 10.70
N SER A 149 12.51 -3.33 11.50
CA SER A 149 13.24 -4.20 12.42
C SER A 149 14.11 -5.24 11.72
N ALA A 150 13.75 -5.60 10.49
CA ALA A 150 14.46 -6.56 9.65
C ALA A 150 15.49 -5.90 8.71
N LEU A 151 15.43 -4.57 8.56
CA LEU A 151 16.35 -3.82 7.69
C LEU A 151 17.57 -3.30 8.43
N PRO A 152 18.76 -3.30 7.78
CA PRO A 152 19.89 -2.52 8.25
C PRO A 152 19.53 -1.05 8.41
N ARG A 153 20.04 -0.41 9.47
CA ARG A 153 19.71 1.00 9.78
C ARG A 153 20.03 1.97 8.64
N ALA A 154 21.04 1.65 7.83
CA ALA A 154 21.47 2.43 6.67
C ALA A 154 20.45 2.43 5.52
N GLU A 155 19.57 1.43 5.46
CA GLU A 155 18.52 1.31 4.44
C GLU A 155 17.19 1.94 4.86
N TRP A 156 17.14 2.50 6.08
CA TRP A 156 15.91 3.12 6.55
C TRP A 156 15.60 4.40 5.76
N PRO A 157 14.31 4.62 5.46
CA PRO A 157 13.87 5.92 4.97
C PRO A 157 14.09 6.99 6.04
N VAL A 158 14.15 8.25 5.61
CA VAL A 158 13.96 9.38 6.52
C VAL A 158 12.55 9.28 7.08
N LEU A 159 12.42 9.20 8.40
CA LEU A 159 11.14 9.11 9.08
C LEU A 159 10.74 10.52 9.54
N ASP A 160 9.58 10.98 9.09
CA ASP A 160 9.03 12.27 9.49
C ASP A 160 8.56 12.26 10.93
N ASP A 161 8.48 13.44 11.56
CA ASP A 161 7.77 13.59 12.83
C ASP A 161 6.27 13.44 12.60
N ILE A 162 5.63 12.64 13.46
CA ILE A 162 4.24 12.24 13.24
C ILE A 162 3.44 12.47 14.50
N GLU A 163 2.37 13.24 14.36
CA GLU A 163 1.38 13.44 15.41
C GLU A 163 0.85 12.07 15.91
N PRO A 164 0.78 11.85 17.22
CA PRO A 164 0.22 10.61 17.76
C PRO A 164 -1.26 10.48 17.39
N ALA A 165 -1.65 9.33 16.84
CA ALA A 165 -3.05 9.06 16.51
C ALA A 165 -3.88 8.72 17.75
N THR A 166 -3.23 8.16 18.78
CA THR A 166 -3.86 7.75 20.04
C THR A 166 -2.89 7.98 21.21
N PRO A 167 -3.37 7.91 22.47
CA PRO A 167 -2.50 7.90 23.64
C PRO A 167 -1.44 6.80 23.63
N TYR A 168 -1.67 5.70 22.90
CA TYR A 168 -0.77 4.54 22.81
C TYR A 168 0.21 4.61 21.63
N SER A 169 0.13 5.65 20.79
CA SER A 169 1.07 5.82 19.68
C SER A 169 2.50 6.02 20.19
N LEU A 170 3.48 5.48 19.44
CA LEU A 170 4.87 5.88 19.58
C LEU A 170 5.02 7.36 19.18
N ARG A 171 5.74 8.14 19.99
CA ARG A 171 5.85 9.60 19.89
C ARG A 171 7.26 10.08 19.63
N THR A 172 8.28 9.25 19.88
CA THR A 172 9.67 9.67 19.80
C THR A 172 10.55 8.63 19.10
N PRO A 173 11.67 9.06 18.47
CA PRO A 173 12.66 8.14 17.91
C PRO A 173 13.16 7.11 18.92
N ARG A 174 13.38 7.52 20.17
CA ARG A 174 13.80 6.62 21.26
C ARG A 174 12.78 5.53 21.56
N GLN A 175 11.48 5.87 21.55
CA GLN A 175 10.41 4.88 21.73
C GLN A 175 10.37 3.89 20.56
N LEU A 176 10.58 4.38 19.33
CA LEU A 176 10.68 3.53 18.16
C LEU A 176 11.87 2.55 18.28
N GLU A 177 13.06 3.01 18.64
CA GLU A 177 14.23 2.14 18.83
C GLU A 177 14.04 1.08 19.92
N GLN A 178 13.34 1.43 20.99
CA GLN A 178 12.98 0.46 22.03
C GLN A 178 11.97 -0.56 21.52
N ASP A 179 10.98 -0.12 20.74
CA ASP A 179 9.99 -1.02 20.15
C ASP A 179 10.64 -2.00 19.17
N LEU A 180 11.51 -1.53 18.27
CA LEU A 180 12.20 -2.38 17.31
C LEU A 180 13.10 -3.44 17.96
N ARG A 181 13.74 -3.12 19.09
CA ARG A 181 14.45 -4.12 19.90
C ARG A 181 13.51 -5.20 20.43
N ARG A 182 12.35 -4.82 20.97
CA ARG A 182 11.33 -5.80 21.42
C ARG A 182 10.82 -6.65 20.26
N ILE A 183 10.72 -6.09 19.05
CA ILE A 183 10.33 -6.83 17.85
C ILE A 183 11.37 -7.90 17.52
N GLN A 184 12.66 -7.54 17.58
CA GLN A 184 13.75 -8.49 17.39
C GLN A 184 13.74 -9.59 18.47
N ASP A 185 13.55 -9.24 19.75
CA ASP A 185 13.45 -10.19 20.85
C ASP A 185 12.26 -11.17 20.68
N ARG A 186 11.21 -10.75 19.99
CA ARG A 186 10.04 -11.58 19.64
C ARG A 186 10.20 -12.33 18.31
N GLY A 187 11.42 -12.41 17.78
CA GLY A 187 11.69 -13.09 16.51
C GLY A 187 11.05 -12.40 15.31
N GLY A 188 11.14 -11.07 15.24
CA GLY A 188 10.72 -10.26 14.09
C GLY A 188 9.22 -9.94 14.02
N VAL A 189 8.47 -10.15 15.10
CA VAL A 189 7.02 -9.92 15.12
C VAL A 189 6.66 -8.62 15.84
N ALA A 190 6.10 -7.69 15.08
CA ALA A 190 5.59 -6.42 15.56
C ALA A 190 4.17 -6.52 16.09
N VAL A 191 3.90 -5.79 17.16
CA VAL A 191 2.56 -5.65 17.74
C VAL A 191 2.26 -4.18 17.89
N ASP A 192 1.17 -3.73 17.28
CA ASP A 192 0.54 -2.45 17.56
C ASP A 192 -0.73 -2.70 18.36
N ALA A 193 -0.72 -2.34 19.65
CA ALA A 193 -1.87 -2.46 20.53
C ALA A 193 -2.51 -1.08 20.72
N GLN A 194 -3.44 -0.74 19.83
CA GLN A 194 -4.19 0.52 19.83
C GLN A 194 -3.39 1.79 19.49
N GLY A 195 -2.15 1.66 19.00
CA GLY A 195 -1.30 2.81 18.67
C GLY A 195 -1.72 3.51 17.39
N CYS A 196 -2.17 2.77 16.36
CA CYS A 196 -2.74 3.38 15.15
C CYS A 196 -4.18 3.86 15.35
N VAL A 197 -5.03 3.04 15.97
CA VAL A 197 -6.46 3.28 16.15
C VAL A 197 -6.91 2.66 17.47
N LEU A 198 -7.70 3.38 18.26
CA LEU A 198 -8.24 2.88 19.52
C LEU A 198 -9.09 1.61 19.32
N GLY A 199 -8.95 0.64 20.21
CA GLY A 199 -9.66 -0.64 20.14
C GLY A 199 -9.20 -1.60 19.04
N VAL A 200 -8.14 -1.28 18.30
CA VAL A 200 -7.58 -2.13 17.24
C VAL A 200 -6.21 -2.65 17.65
N THR A 201 -6.01 -3.96 17.54
CA THR A 201 -4.68 -4.57 17.65
C THR A 201 -4.25 -5.12 16.30
N VAL A 202 -3.02 -4.83 15.89
CA VAL A 202 -2.39 -5.32 14.68
C VAL A 202 -1.14 -6.11 15.05
N VAL A 203 -0.98 -7.30 14.48
CA VAL A 203 0.23 -8.12 14.59
C VAL A 203 0.81 -8.27 13.21
N ALA A 204 2.12 -8.07 13.05
CA ALA A 204 2.78 -8.08 11.75
C ALA A 204 4.15 -8.74 11.78
N ALA A 205 4.55 -9.36 10.68
CA ALA A 205 5.91 -9.86 10.45
C ALA A 205 6.36 -9.43 9.06
N ALA A 206 7.66 -9.12 8.94
CA ALA A 206 8.29 -8.90 7.67
C ALA A 206 8.25 -10.19 6.83
N ILE A 207 8.05 -10.05 5.52
CA ILE A 207 8.20 -11.14 4.56
C ILE A 207 9.59 -10.95 3.97
N GLU A 208 10.46 -11.92 4.21
CA GLU A 208 11.76 -11.96 3.55
C GLU A 208 11.55 -12.00 2.03
N THR A 209 12.39 -11.29 1.29
CA THR A 209 12.35 -11.23 -0.17
C THR A 209 13.76 -11.25 -0.72
N GLY A 210 13.92 -11.71 -1.96
CA GLY A 210 15.19 -11.56 -2.66
C GLY A 210 15.52 -10.10 -2.97
N ASP A 211 16.77 -9.86 -3.34
CA ASP A 211 17.24 -8.54 -3.73
C ASP A 211 16.40 -7.96 -4.87
N GLY A 212 15.91 -6.73 -4.70
CA GLY A 212 15.18 -5.98 -5.73
C GLY A 212 13.66 -6.17 -5.76
N ASP A 213 13.07 -7.11 -5.00
CA ASP A 213 11.61 -7.31 -5.00
C ASP A 213 10.84 -6.29 -4.13
N GLY A 214 11.56 -5.53 -3.30
CA GLY A 214 11.03 -4.57 -2.33
C GLY A 214 10.73 -5.21 -0.97
N GLN A 215 10.47 -4.40 0.06
CA GLN A 215 10.24 -4.90 1.41
C GLN A 215 8.74 -5.03 1.72
N PHE A 216 8.32 -6.20 2.21
CA PHE A 216 6.91 -6.47 2.49
C PHE A 216 6.67 -6.94 3.93
N ALA A 217 5.42 -6.82 4.36
CA ALA A 217 4.95 -7.40 5.60
C ALA A 217 3.57 -8.02 5.43
N LEU A 218 3.35 -9.11 6.16
CA LEU A 218 2.04 -9.68 6.42
C LEU A 218 1.56 -9.14 7.77
N SER A 219 0.28 -8.75 7.85
CA SER A 219 -0.33 -8.40 9.13
C SER A 219 -1.73 -8.96 9.30
N LEU A 220 -2.11 -9.20 10.55
CA LEU A 220 -3.47 -9.52 10.98
C LEU A 220 -3.95 -8.44 11.95
N CYS A 221 -5.17 -7.95 11.75
CA CYS A 221 -5.80 -7.00 12.66
C CYS A 221 -7.17 -7.46 13.13
N GLY A 222 -7.49 -7.11 14.38
CA GLY A 222 -8.75 -7.43 15.03
C GLY A 222 -9.03 -6.55 16.25
N PRO A 223 -10.21 -6.69 16.86
CA PRO A 223 -10.57 -5.92 18.05
C PRO A 223 -9.66 -6.29 19.22
N THR A 224 -9.07 -5.29 19.89
CA THR A 224 -8.12 -5.49 21.00
C THR A 224 -8.68 -6.38 22.11
N ARG A 225 -9.99 -6.30 22.38
CA ARG A 225 -10.64 -7.08 23.45
C ARG A 225 -10.75 -8.58 23.16
N THR A 226 -10.78 -8.97 21.89
CA THR A 226 -11.08 -10.35 21.48
C THR A 226 -9.94 -11.02 20.71
N LEU A 227 -8.97 -10.24 20.22
CA LEU A 227 -7.81 -10.76 19.50
C LEU A 227 -6.94 -11.61 20.45
N ARG A 228 -6.72 -12.87 20.07
CA ARG A 228 -5.82 -13.79 20.79
C ARG A 228 -4.39 -13.58 20.30
N LEU A 229 -3.58 -12.87 21.09
CA LEU A 229 -2.26 -12.37 20.66
C LEU A 229 -1.30 -13.49 20.24
N GLU A 230 -1.12 -14.52 21.08
CA GLU A 230 -0.19 -15.63 20.80
C GLU A 230 -0.55 -16.38 19.51
N MET A 231 -1.84 -16.60 19.27
CA MET A 231 -2.33 -17.20 18.03
C MET A 231 -2.01 -16.30 16.83
N ALA A 232 -2.30 -15.00 16.92
CA ALA A 232 -2.04 -14.07 15.83
C ALA A 232 -0.53 -13.96 15.51
N ILE A 233 0.33 -13.98 16.53
CA ILE A 233 1.79 -14.01 16.37
C ILE A 233 2.23 -15.26 15.60
N ALA A 234 1.74 -16.44 16.00
CA ALA A 234 2.08 -17.70 15.35
C ALA A 234 1.61 -17.74 13.88
N GLU A 235 0.37 -17.32 13.63
CA GLU A 235 -0.24 -17.30 12.30
C GLU A 235 0.43 -16.31 11.34
N VAL A 236 0.77 -15.10 11.81
CA VAL A 236 1.48 -14.11 10.99
C VAL A 236 2.89 -14.59 10.66
N ARG A 237 3.62 -15.17 11.63
CA ARG A 237 4.98 -15.69 11.38
C ARG A 237 4.95 -16.85 10.37
N GLY A 238 4.07 -17.82 10.59
CA GLY A 238 3.90 -18.96 9.68
C GLY A 238 3.43 -18.53 8.28
N GLY A 239 2.51 -17.57 8.22
CA GLY A 239 2.02 -16.97 7.00
C GLY A 239 3.14 -16.26 6.21
N ALA A 240 3.92 -15.39 6.86
CA ALA A 240 5.00 -14.66 6.21
C ALA A 240 6.04 -15.61 5.59
N ALA A 241 6.45 -16.64 6.34
CA ALA A 241 7.37 -17.66 5.85
C ALA A 241 6.79 -18.47 4.67
N LYS A 242 5.48 -18.75 4.67
CA LYS A 242 4.80 -19.43 3.56
C LYS A 242 4.75 -18.56 2.30
N ILE A 243 4.52 -17.25 2.46
CA ILE A 243 4.52 -16.29 1.34
C ILE A 243 5.92 -16.20 0.74
N TRP A 244 6.95 -16.04 1.58
CA TRP A 244 8.35 -16.01 1.13
C TRP A 244 8.70 -17.26 0.29
N ARG A 245 8.44 -18.46 0.82
CA ARG A 245 8.68 -19.72 0.08
C ARG A 245 7.93 -19.78 -1.25
N GLY A 246 6.69 -19.31 -1.30
CA GLY A 246 5.90 -19.25 -2.53
C GLY A 246 6.41 -18.22 -3.53
N ALA A 247 7.05 -17.15 -3.06
CA ALA A 247 7.61 -16.09 -3.89
C ALA A 247 8.95 -16.50 -4.53
N ILE A 248 9.86 -17.09 -3.75
CA ILE A 248 11.18 -17.56 -4.25
C ILE A 248 11.07 -18.77 -5.20
N GLY A 249 10.05 -19.62 -5.01
CA GLY A 249 9.80 -20.80 -5.85
C GLY A 249 9.07 -20.51 -7.17
N ALA A 250 8.69 -19.26 -7.42
CA ALA A 250 7.93 -18.85 -8.58
C ALA A 250 8.87 -18.28 -9.67
N PRO A 251 9.01 -18.91 -10.86
CA PRO A 251 9.79 -18.31 -11.93
C PRO A 251 9.20 -16.94 -12.32
N PRO A 252 10.04 -15.96 -12.72
CA PRO A 252 9.57 -14.65 -13.13
C PRO A 252 8.56 -14.80 -14.28
N PRO A 253 7.51 -13.97 -14.34
CA PRO A 253 6.58 -14.00 -15.47
C PRO A 253 7.36 -13.72 -16.75
N ARG A 254 7.43 -14.71 -17.65
CA ARG A 254 8.02 -14.51 -18.98
C ARG A 254 7.23 -13.37 -19.66
N PRO A 255 7.89 -12.33 -20.18
CA PRO A 255 7.20 -11.37 -21.03
C PRO A 255 6.60 -12.16 -22.20
N ARG A 256 5.30 -11.98 -22.45
CA ARG A 256 4.67 -12.51 -23.67
C ARG A 256 5.41 -11.88 -24.85
N SER A 257 6.24 -12.65 -25.54
CA SER A 257 6.76 -12.27 -26.84
C SER A 257 5.56 -11.97 -27.73
N ALA A 258 5.42 -10.70 -28.15
CA ALA A 258 4.58 -10.38 -29.28
C ALA A 258 5.05 -11.27 -30.43
N GLY A 259 4.19 -12.18 -30.87
CA GLY A 259 4.47 -12.99 -32.04
C GLY A 259 4.72 -12.05 -33.20
N VAL A 260 5.98 -11.92 -33.62
CA VAL A 260 6.31 -11.42 -34.94
C VAL A 260 5.91 -12.55 -35.89
N GLY A 261 4.64 -12.51 -36.29
CA GLY A 261 4.16 -13.24 -37.46
C GLY A 261 4.99 -12.78 -38.64
N SER A 262 5.80 -13.69 -39.17
CA SER A 262 6.40 -13.59 -40.49
C SER A 262 5.27 -13.58 -41.52
N ALA A 263 4.78 -12.38 -41.86
CA ALA A 263 3.96 -12.16 -43.04
C ALA A 263 4.92 -11.89 -44.21
N ARG A 264 5.16 -12.92 -45.02
CA ARG A 264 5.72 -12.76 -46.37
C ARG A 264 4.74 -11.92 -47.19
N ILE A 265 5.19 -10.76 -47.65
CA ILE A 265 4.53 -9.96 -48.68
C ILE A 265 5.07 -10.47 -50.04
N PRO A 266 4.24 -10.87 -51.01
CA PRO A 266 4.69 -11.05 -52.39
C PRO A 266 4.74 -9.70 -53.10
N ALA A 267 5.83 -9.45 -53.85
CA ALA A 267 5.98 -8.26 -54.68
C ALA A 267 5.13 -8.36 -55.96
N PRO A 268 4.62 -7.25 -56.52
CA PRO A 268 3.93 -7.24 -57.81
C PRO A 268 4.89 -6.94 -58.98
N VAL A 269 4.61 -7.63 -60.09
CA VAL A 269 5.12 -7.54 -61.48
C VAL A 269 6.55 -8.01 -61.72
#